data_AF-A0A3D5G9K3-F1
#
_entry.id   AF-A0A3D5G9K3-F1
#
_cell.length_a   1.000
_cell.length_b   1.000
_cell.length_c   1.000
_cell.angle_alpha   90.00
_cell.angle_beta   90.00
_cell.angle_gamma   90.00
#
_symmetry.space_group_name_H-M   'P 1'
#
loop_
_entity.id
_entity.type
_entity.pdbx_description
1 polymer ?
#
loop_
_entity_poly.entity_id
_entity_poly.type
_entity_poly.pdbx_seq_one_letter_code
_entity_poly.pdbx_strand_id
1 'polypeptide(L)'
;MVDIPEELQPCSPKARTFPLVWKEAYFRLHFNTGLKGYVCPTCKRVFRGPKGFNELKADHIYPFSKGGLTIWDNLQLLCLRCNLSKSNKV
;
A
#
# COMPACT_ATOMS: atom_id res chain seq x y z
N MET A 1 1.17 12.30 -13.30
CA MET A 1 1.24 12.87 -11.94
C MET A 1 0.08 12.25 -11.18
N VAL A 2 0.37 11.47 -10.14
CA VAL A 2 -0.70 10.93 -9.29
C VAL A 2 -0.94 12.00 -8.25
N ASP A 3 -2.11 12.64 -8.28
CA ASP A 3 -2.50 13.62 -7.29
C ASP A 3 -2.48 12.95 -5.91
N ILE A 4 -1.44 13.27 -5.13
CA ILE A 4 -1.37 12.92 -3.72
C ILE A 4 -2.52 13.68 -3.05
N PRO A 5 -3.38 13.03 -2.26
CA PRO A 5 -4.40 13.77 -1.53
C PRO A 5 -3.72 14.83 -0.65
N GLU A 6 -4.09 16.09 -0.85
CA GLU A 6 -3.52 17.26 -0.16
C GLU A 6 -3.65 17.15 1.37
N GLU A 7 -4.54 16.28 1.84
CA GLU A 7 -4.85 16.01 3.25
C GLU A 7 -3.99 14.90 3.89
N LEU A 8 -3.06 14.27 3.16
CA LEU A 8 -2.20 13.26 3.76
C LEU A 8 -1.24 13.90 4.74
N GLN A 9 -1.51 13.71 6.04
CA GLN A 9 -0.61 14.15 7.10
C GLN A 9 0.83 13.69 6.79
N PRO A 10 1.81 14.61 6.88
CA PRO A 10 3.20 14.26 6.63
C PRO A 10 3.66 13.23 7.65
N CYS A 11 4.37 12.20 7.18
CA CYS A 11 5.10 11.28 8.04
C CYS A 11 6.61 11.45 7.83
N SER A 12 7.40 11.10 8.84
CA SER A 12 8.85 11.06 8.70
C SER A 12 9.23 10.05 7.60
N PRO A 13 10.04 10.43 6.59
CA PRO A 13 10.52 9.49 5.57
C PRO A 13 11.32 8.31 6.14
N LYS A 14 11.84 8.44 7.37
CA LYS A 14 12.57 7.39 8.09
C LYS A 14 11.69 6.54 9.02
N ALA A 15 10.38 6.80 9.09
CA ALA A 15 9.46 5.94 9.83
C ALA A 15 9.41 4.55 9.18
N ARG A 16 9.29 3.47 9.95
CA ARG A 16 9.24 2.10 9.40
C ARG A 16 7.87 1.72 8.86
N THR A 17 6.82 2.40 9.28
CA THR A 17 5.42 2.08 8.95
C THR A 17 4.75 3.27 8.31
N PHE A 18 3.95 3.02 7.27
CA PHE A 18 3.09 4.04 6.68
C PHE A 18 1.90 4.37 7.60
N PRO A 19 1.43 5.64 7.62
CA PRO A 19 0.19 6.02 8.29
C PRO A 19 -1.03 5.24 7.78
N LEU A 20 -2.01 4.98 8.65
CA LEU A 20 -3.26 4.32 8.23
C LEU A 20 -4.00 5.12 7.15
N VAL A 21 -4.02 6.45 7.29
CA VAL A 21 -4.65 7.35 6.31
C VAL A 21 -4.04 7.23 4.91
N TRP A 22 -2.74 6.96 4.80
CA TRP A 22 -2.09 6.70 3.50
C TRP A 22 -2.55 5.36 2.92
N LYS A 23 -2.64 4.31 3.75
CA LYS A 23 -3.18 3.01 3.34
C LYS A 23 -4.62 3.15 2.81
N GLU A 24 -5.45 3.91 3.49
CA GLU A 24 -6.84 4.15 3.09
C GLU A 24 -6.94 4.95 1.79
N ALA A 25 -6.13 6.01 1.65
CA ALA A 25 -6.08 6.80 0.42
C ALA A 25 -5.61 5.96 -0.77
N TYR A 26 -4.56 5.16 -0.59
CA TYR A 26 -4.02 4.30 -1.64
C TYR A 26 -5.06 3.25 -2.06
N PHE A 27 -5.75 2.64 -1.09
CA PHE A 27 -6.82 1.71 -1.38
C PHE A 27 -7.95 2.35 -2.22
N ARG A 28 -8.35 3.58 -1.88
CA ARG A 28 -9.39 4.33 -2.60
C ARG A 28 -8.97 4.70 -4.02
N LEU A 29 -7.77 5.26 -4.19
CA LEU A 29 -7.23 5.67 -5.49
C LEU A 29 -7.03 4.50 -6.45
N HIS A 30 -6.66 3.32 -5.92
CA HIS A 30 -6.45 2.11 -6.69
C HIS A 30 -7.62 1.12 -6.62
N PHE A 31 -8.79 1.57 -6.18
CA PHE A 31 -9.98 0.74 -6.14
C PHE A 31 -10.48 0.45 -7.55
N ASN A 32 -10.63 -0.83 -7.91
CA ASN A 32 -11.22 -1.19 -9.19
C ASN A 32 -12.74 -1.22 -9.08
N THR A 33 -13.40 -0.21 -9.64
CA THR A 33 -14.87 -0.08 -9.61
C THR A 33 -15.57 -1.26 -10.28
N GLY A 34 -15.05 -1.76 -11.40
CA GLY A 34 -15.65 -2.90 -12.13
C GLY A 34 -15.61 -4.21 -11.33
N LEU A 35 -14.52 -4.46 -10.61
CA LEU A 35 -14.34 -5.65 -9.77
C LEU A 35 -14.83 -5.46 -8.32
N LYS A 36 -15.26 -4.24 -7.98
CA LYS A 36 -15.69 -3.79 -6.65
C LYS A 36 -14.66 -4.10 -5.56
N GLY A 37 -13.38 -3.86 -5.84
CA GLY A 37 -12.32 -4.15 -4.89
C GLY A 37 -10.93 -3.70 -5.33
N TYR A 38 -9.97 -3.79 -4.41
CA TYR A 38 -8.57 -3.60 -4.72
C TYR A 38 -7.95 -4.89 -5.26
N VAL A 39 -7.18 -4.80 -6.35
CA VAL A 39 -6.51 -5.94 -6.97
C VAL A 39 -5.07 -5.98 -6.48
N CYS A 40 -4.67 -7.05 -5.79
CA CYS A 40 -3.28 -7.21 -5.38
C CYS A 40 -2.36 -7.25 -6.62
N PRO A 41 -1.32 -6.39 -6.70
CA PRO A 41 -0.49 -6.29 -7.91
C PRO A 41 0.31 -7.57 -8.19
N THR A 42 0.62 -8.36 -7.17
CA THR A 42 1.37 -9.62 -7.29
C THR A 42 0.48 -10.80 -7.68
N CYS A 43 -0.53 -11.14 -6.87
CA CYS A 43 -1.33 -12.36 -7.07
C CYS A 43 -2.65 -12.15 -7.81
N LYS A 44 -2.99 -10.91 -8.17
CA LYS A 44 -4.21 -10.52 -8.90
C LYS A 44 -5.55 -10.85 -8.21
N ARG A 45 -5.52 -11.34 -6.96
CA ARG A 45 -6.74 -11.51 -6.13
C ARG A 45 -7.37 -10.17 -5.81
N VAL A 46 -8.70 -10.16 -5.76
CA VAL A 46 -9.52 -8.98 -5.45
C VAL A 46 -9.91 -8.97 -3.96
N PHE A 47 -9.70 -7.85 -3.30
CA PHE A 47 -10.00 -7.62 -1.88
C PHE A 47 -11.11 -6.58 -1.75
N ARG A 48 -12.21 -6.97 -1.08
CA ARG A 48 -13.46 -6.19 -1.05
C ARG A 48 -13.85 -5.79 0.36
N GLY A 49 -14.37 -4.57 0.49
CA GLY A 49 -14.90 -4.03 1.74
C GLY A 49 -13.88 -4.00 2.90
N PRO A 50 -14.36 -3.80 4.15
CA PRO A 50 -13.51 -3.68 5.32
C PRO A 50 -12.65 -4.92 5.60
N LYS A 51 -13.20 -6.12 5.40
CA LYS A 51 -12.46 -7.38 5.59
C LYS A 51 -11.27 -7.48 4.62
N GLY A 52 -11.51 -7.25 3.33
CA GLY A 52 -10.44 -7.27 2.33
C GLY A 52 -9.39 -6.18 2.57
N PHE A 53 -9.81 -4.99 2.99
CA PHE A 53 -8.88 -3.92 3.37
C PHE A 53 -7.96 -4.32 4.54
N ASN A 54 -8.47 -5.03 5.54
CA ASN A 54 -7.67 -5.50 6.68
C ASN A 54 -6.61 -6.54 6.30
N GLU A 55 -6.86 -7.33 5.26
CA GLU A 55 -5.91 -8.29 4.70
C GLU A 55 -4.76 -7.63 3.92
N LEU A 56 -4.94 -6.39 3.47
CA LEU A 56 -3.91 -5.63 2.77
C LEU A 56 -2.93 -4.99 3.76
N LYS A 57 -1.66 -4.92 3.36
CA LYS A 57 -0.56 -4.29 4.09
C LYS A 57 0.03 -3.18 3.24
N ALA A 58 0.28 -2.04 3.87
CA ALA A 58 1.09 -0.97 3.29
C ALA A 58 2.55 -1.41 3.34
N ASP A 59 3.19 -1.49 2.19
CA ASP A 59 4.55 -2.00 2.01
C ASP A 59 5.39 -1.03 1.19
N HIS A 60 6.71 -1.12 1.36
CA HIS A 60 7.67 -0.35 0.59
C HIS A 60 7.99 -1.05 -0.72
N ILE A 61 7.87 -0.38 -1.86
CA ILE A 61 8.34 -0.88 -3.17
C ILE A 61 9.82 -1.21 -3.09
N TYR A 62 10.65 -0.22 -2.80
CA TYR A 62 12.03 -0.41 -2.40
C TYR A 62 12.10 -0.63 -0.87
N PRO A 63 12.54 -1.82 -0.40
CA PRO A 63 12.47 -2.20 1.01
C PRO A 63 13.11 -1.21 1.97
N PHE A 64 12.44 -0.93 3.08
CA PHE A 64 12.97 -0.08 4.16
C PHE A 64 14.34 -0.54 4.65
N SER A 65 14.55 -1.86 4.81
CA SER A 65 15.84 -2.44 5.25
C SER A 65 16.99 -2.24 4.27
N LYS A 66 16.70 -1.81 3.03
CA LYS A 66 17.68 -1.46 1.99
C LYS A 66 17.82 0.05 1.79
N GLY A 67 17.21 0.86 2.67
CA GLY A 67 17.22 2.33 2.59
C GLY A 67 15.97 2.94 1.96
N GLY A 68 14.92 2.17 1.72
CA GLY A 68 13.65 2.70 1.24
C GLY A 68 12.98 3.65 2.21
N LEU A 69 12.51 4.77 1.67
CA LEU A 69 11.84 5.81 2.46
C LEU A 69 10.33 5.54 2.54
N THR A 70 9.73 5.99 3.64
CA THR A 70 8.28 6.02 3.83
C THR A 70 7.72 7.30 3.19
N ILE A 71 7.61 7.25 1.87
CA ILE A 71 7.07 8.30 1.00
C ILE A 71 6.02 7.70 0.08
N TRP A 72 5.10 8.53 -0.41
CA TRP A 72 3.95 8.08 -1.20
C TRP A 72 4.37 7.27 -2.44
N ASP A 73 5.41 7.72 -3.15
CA ASP A 73 5.93 7.04 -4.34
C ASP A 73 6.53 5.66 -4.05
N ASN A 74 6.89 5.39 -2.80
CA ASN A 74 7.43 4.10 -2.37
C ASN A 74 6.35 3.22 -1.70
N LEU A 75 5.10 3.68 -1.61
CA LEU A 75 4.00 2.92 -1.03
C LEU A 75 3.39 1.98 -2.08
N GLN A 76 3.12 0.74 -1.68
CA GLN A 76 2.19 -0.15 -2.37
C GLN A 76 1.30 -0.88 -1.36
N LEU A 77 0.14 -1.38 -1.80
CA LEU A 77 -0.63 -2.35 -1.01
C LEU A 77 -0.49 -3.77 -1.54
N LEU A 78 -0.05 -4.67 -0.68
CA LEU A 78 0.03 -6.11 -0.92
C LEU A 78 -0.90 -6.86 0.03
N CYS A 79 -1.45 -8.00 -0.41
CA CYS A 79 -2.12 -8.89 0.54
C CYS A 79 -1.09 -9.50 1.50
N LEU A 80 -1.54 -9.89 2.70
CA LEU A 80 -0.68 -10.46 3.75
C LEU A 80 0.28 -11.52 3.21
N ARG A 81 -0.22 -12.48 2.41
CA ARG A 81 0.60 -13.55 1.83
C ARG A 81 1.69 -13.03 0.89
N CYS A 82 1.34 -12.13 -0.02
CA CYS A 82 2.30 -11.55 -0.97
C CYS A 82 3.33 -10.66 -0.26
N ASN A 83 2.89 -9.88 0.73
CA ASN A 83 3.77 -9.06 1.55
C ASN A 83 4.84 -9.91 2.27
N LEU A 84 4.42 -11.01 2.92
CA LEU A 84 5.33 -11.93 3.59
C LEU A 84 6.32 -12.58 2.61
N SER A 85 5.84 -12.97 1.41
CA SER A 85 6.68 -13.58 0.37
C SER A 85 7.69 -12.60 -0.25
N LYS A 86 7.32 -11.32 -0.37
CA LYS A 86 8.18 -10.25 -0.85
C LYS A 86 9.35 -10.01 0.10
N SER A 87 9.10 -9.94 1.42
CA SER A 87 10.16 -9.70 2.42
C SER A 87 10.98 -8.44 2.04
N ASN A 88 12.30 -8.55 1.92
CA ASN A 88 13.20 -7.46 1.50
C ASN A 88 13.58 -7.51 0.00
N LYS A 89 12.76 -8.14 -0.84
CA LYS A 89 12.93 -8.14 -2.30
C LYS A 89 12.34 -6.86 -2.90
N VAL A 90 12.93 -6.45 -4.03
CA VAL A 90 12.41 -5.39 -4.92
C VAL A 90 11.54 -6.08 -5.96
#